data_AF-A0A2V0QEQ2-F1
#
_entry.id   AF-A0A2V0QEQ2-F1
#
_cell.length_a   1.000
_cell.length_b   1.000
_cell.length_c   1.000
_cell.angle_alpha   90.00
_cell.angle_beta   90.00
_cell.angle_gamma   90.00
#
_symmetry.space_group_name_H-M   'P 1'
#
loop_
_entity.id
_entity.type
_entity.pdbx_description
1 polymer ?
#
loop_
_entity_poly.entity_id
_entity_poly.type
_entity_poly.pdbx_seq_one_letter_code
_entity_poly.pdbx_strand_id
1 'polypeptide(L)'
;MKSNSIAKAWAPPVFPVNGRLPTRTSVVTANYNKQTAEENIFRQGVNARGQKRHSDCCHSLHISLFFDGTNNNDSNDTRSNHPSNIAKLYHASIQDYDAKSNG
;
A
#
# COMPACT_ATOMS: atom_id res chain seq x y z
N MET A 1 6.44 -35.98 -15.55
CA MET A 1 5.92 -35.35 -14.31
C MET A 1 7.08 -34.70 -13.58
N LYS A 2 7.15 -33.36 -13.48
CA LYS A 2 8.22 -32.68 -12.74
C LYS A 2 7.75 -32.47 -11.30
N SER A 3 8.41 -33.14 -10.37
CA SER A 3 8.28 -32.92 -8.93
C SER A 3 8.76 -31.50 -8.61
N ASN A 4 7.82 -30.57 -8.41
CA ASN A 4 8.15 -29.27 -7.83
C ASN A 4 8.36 -29.48 -6.33
N SER A 5 9.60 -29.74 -5.93
CA SER A 5 9.99 -29.63 -4.53
C SER A 5 9.78 -28.17 -4.11
N ILE A 6 8.75 -27.91 -3.30
CA ILE A 6 8.53 -26.59 -2.71
C ILE A 6 9.67 -26.36 -1.71
N ALA A 7 10.68 -25.60 -2.14
CA ALA A 7 11.77 -25.20 -1.25
C ALA A 7 11.19 -24.40 -0.08
N LYS A 8 11.67 -24.65 1.14
CA LYS A 8 11.19 -23.96 2.36
C LYS A 8 11.77 -22.55 2.54
N ALA A 9 12.76 -22.18 1.71
CA ALA A 9 13.37 -20.86 1.69
C ALA A 9 13.98 -20.58 0.31
N TRP A 10 14.00 -19.30 -0.08
CA TRP A 10 14.64 -18.81 -1.28
C TRP A 10 15.63 -17.68 -0.93
N ALA A 11 16.71 -17.58 -1.71
CA ALA A 11 17.58 -16.41 -1.68
C ALA A 11 16.80 -15.15 -2.13
N PRO A 12 17.19 -13.93 -1.70
CA PRO A 12 16.55 -12.72 -2.18
C PRO A 12 16.69 -12.59 -3.70
N PRO A 13 15.67 -12.11 -4.40
CA PRO A 13 15.76 -11.90 -5.83
C PRO A 13 16.78 -10.80 -6.15
N VAL A 14 17.44 -10.93 -7.30
CA VAL A 14 18.37 -9.91 -7.81
C VAL A 14 17.68 -8.54 -7.83
N PHE A 15 18.39 -7.51 -7.37
CA PHE A 15 17.87 -6.15 -7.38
C PHE A 15 17.85 -5.62 -8.82
N PRO A 16 16.69 -5.16 -9.33
CA PRO A 16 16.61 -4.65 -10.69
C PRO A 16 17.36 -3.32 -10.83
N VAL A 17 18.05 -3.13 -11.97
CA VAL A 17 18.82 -1.90 -12.25
C VAL A 17 17.94 -0.64 -12.18
N ASN A 18 16.70 -0.73 -12.67
CA ASN A 18 15.76 0.38 -12.68
C ASN A 18 15.05 0.62 -11.32
N GLY A 19 15.43 -0.12 -10.27
CA GLY A 19 14.76 -0.06 -8.98
C GLY A 19 13.37 -0.70 -8.97
N ARG A 20 12.64 -0.52 -7.86
CA ARG A 20 11.31 -1.13 -7.63
C ARG A 20 10.17 -0.12 -7.47
N LEU A 21 10.47 1.17 -7.48
CA LEU A 21 9.44 2.20 -7.41
C LEU A 21 8.68 2.27 -8.74
N PRO A 22 7.35 2.43 -8.71
CA PRO A 22 6.54 2.43 -9.93
C PRO A 22 6.86 3.66 -10.78
N THR A 23 7.23 3.44 -12.04
CA THR A 23 7.49 4.50 -13.02
C THR A 23 6.38 4.63 -14.06
N ARG A 24 5.38 3.73 -14.03
CA ARG A 24 4.30 3.66 -15.01
C ARG A 24 2.96 3.94 -14.34
N THR A 25 2.18 4.83 -14.96
CA THR A 25 0.82 5.18 -14.53
C THR A 25 -0.09 3.96 -14.42
N SER A 26 0.01 3.00 -15.34
CA SER A 26 -0.80 1.78 -15.32
C SER A 26 -0.62 0.94 -14.05
N VAL A 27 0.60 0.92 -13.47
CA VAL A 27 0.88 0.20 -12.22
C VAL A 27 0.22 0.91 -11.03
N VAL A 28 0.28 2.24 -11.02
CA VAL A 28 -0.38 3.08 -10.00
C VAL A 28 -1.90 2.94 -10.09
N THR A 29 -2.47 2.99 -11.30
CA THR A 29 -3.90 2.79 -11.54
C THR A 29 -4.35 1.39 -11.09
N ALA A 30 -3.57 0.35 -11.37
CA ALA A 30 -3.90 -1.00 -10.92
C ALA A 30 -3.93 -1.11 -9.38
N ASN A 31 -3.04 -0.41 -8.67
CA ASN A 31 -3.08 -0.32 -7.21
C ASN A 31 -4.32 0.46 -6.72
N TYR A 32 -4.60 1.62 -7.33
CA TYR A 32 -5.79 2.43 -7.00
C TYR A 32 -7.08 1.61 -7.14
N ASN A 33 -7.24 0.88 -8.25
CA ASN A 33 -8.41 0.05 -8.49
C ASN A 33 -8.61 -1.04 -7.43
N LYS A 34 -7.52 -1.56 -6.83
CA LYS A 34 -7.62 -2.50 -5.71
C LYS A 34 -8.13 -1.81 -4.44
N GLN A 35 -7.66 -0.60 -4.16
CA GLN A 35 -8.08 0.16 -2.98
C GLN A 35 -9.57 0.55 -3.03
N THR A 36 -10.12 0.82 -4.22
CA THR A 36 -11.52 1.21 -4.40
C THR A 36 -12.44 0.04 -4.75
N ALA A 37 -11.95 -1.20 -4.72
CA ALA A 37 -12.70 -2.36 -5.22
C ALA A 37 -14.02 -2.57 -4.44
N GLU A 38 -13.97 -2.45 -3.12
CA GLU A 38 -15.15 -2.61 -2.26
C GLU A 38 -16.20 -1.52 -2.47
N GLU A 39 -15.78 -0.27 -2.59
CA GLU A 39 -16.67 0.85 -2.93
C GLU A 39 -17.36 0.63 -4.27
N ASN A 40 -16.61 0.19 -5.27
CA ASN A 40 -17.14 -0.10 -6.59
C ASN A 40 -18.17 -1.23 -6.55
N ILE A 41 -17.90 -2.31 -5.80
CA ILE A 41 -18.84 -3.41 -5.60
C ILE A 41 -20.11 -2.91 -4.89
N PHE A 42 -19.97 -2.11 -3.84
CA PHE A 42 -21.10 -1.54 -3.11
C PHE A 42 -21.99 -0.68 -4.03
N ARG A 43 -21.41 0.21 -4.82
CA ARG A 43 -22.13 1.11 -5.75
C ARG A 43 -22.82 0.35 -6.90
N GLN A 44 -22.31 -0.81 -7.30
CA GLN A 44 -22.93 -1.66 -8.33
C GLN A 44 -24.18 -2.42 -7.81
N GLY A 45 -24.32 -2.53 -6.49
CA GLY A 45 -25.44 -3.18 -5.83
C GLY A 45 -26.77 -2.42 -5.96
N VAL A 46 -27.81 -2.99 -5.36
CA VAL A 46 -29.15 -2.40 -5.30
C VAL A 46 -29.56 -2.13 -3.85
N ASN A 47 -30.24 -1.02 -3.60
CA ASN A 47 -30.76 -0.68 -2.27
C ASN A 47 -32.00 -1.54 -1.92
N ALA A 48 -32.55 -1.35 -0.73
CA ALA A 48 -33.74 -2.08 -0.27
C ALA A 48 -34.98 -1.87 -1.16
N ARG A 49 -34.99 -0.84 -2.01
CA ARG A 49 -36.06 -0.53 -2.97
C ARG A 49 -35.75 -1.04 -4.38
N GLY A 50 -34.67 -1.82 -4.56
CA GLY A 50 -34.24 -2.35 -5.86
C GLY A 50 -33.55 -1.34 -6.78
N GLN A 51 -33.25 -0.13 -6.30
CA GLN A 51 -32.61 0.92 -7.11
C GLN A 51 -31.09 0.80 -7.05
N LYS A 52 -30.40 1.18 -8.12
CA LYS A 52 -28.93 1.20 -8.17
C LYS A 52 -28.35 2.16 -7.13
N ARG A 53 -27.30 1.72 -6.44
CA ARG A 53 -26.58 2.48 -5.39
C ARG A 53 -25.49 3.41 -5.92
N HIS A 54 -25.47 3.69 -7.23
CA HIS A 54 -24.37 4.42 -7.87
C HIS A 54 -24.14 5.82 -7.27
N SER A 55 -25.18 6.46 -6.78
CA SER A 55 -25.12 7.80 -6.16
C SER A 55 -24.81 7.79 -4.66
N ASP A 56 -24.73 6.61 -4.03
CA ASP A 56 -24.51 6.53 -2.59
C ASP A 56 -23.07 6.95 -2.27
N CYS A 57 -22.91 7.88 -1.32
CA CYS A 57 -21.61 8.25 -0.80
C CYS A 57 -21.09 7.10 0.09
N CYS A 58 -19.95 6.53 -0.27
CA CYS A 58 -19.28 5.47 0.48
C CYS A 58 -17.76 5.61 0.33
N HIS A 59 -17.02 5.21 1.38
CA HIS A 59 -15.56 5.17 1.35
C HIS A 59 -15.03 3.99 2.18
N SER A 60 -14.05 3.26 1.66
CA SER A 60 -13.35 2.23 2.42
C SER A 60 -12.32 2.85 3.37
N LEU A 61 -12.30 2.42 4.63
CA LEU A 61 -11.29 2.82 5.60
C LEU A 61 -10.09 1.86 5.51
N HIS A 62 -8.97 2.35 4.97
CA HIS A 62 -7.71 1.60 4.88
C HIS A 62 -6.78 1.98 6.05
N ILE A 63 -6.47 1.03 6.91
CA ILE A 63 -5.62 1.25 8.10
C ILE A 63 -4.28 0.53 7.89
N SER A 64 -3.17 1.27 8.01
CA SER A 64 -1.82 0.71 8.04
C SER A 64 -1.22 0.89 9.44
N LEU A 65 -0.80 -0.21 10.06
CA LEU A 65 -0.16 -0.23 11.37
C LEU A 65 1.30 -0.65 11.20
N PHE A 66 2.21 0.11 11.81
CA PHE A 66 3.64 -0.08 11.68
C PHE A 66 4.25 -0.33 13.06
N PHE A 67 4.95 -1.46 13.20
CA PHE A 67 5.64 -1.85 14.43
C PHE A 67 7.13 -1.92 14.13
N ASP A 68 7.90 -1.05 14.77
CA ASP A 68 9.34 -0.96 14.51
C ASP A 68 10.15 -2.00 15.32
N GLY A 69 11.41 -2.18 14.92
CA GLY A 69 12.37 -3.05 15.57
C GLY A 69 12.80 -2.56 16.95
N THR A 70 13.43 -3.46 17.70
CA THR A 70 14.01 -3.16 19.01
C THR A 70 15.02 -2.02 18.90
N ASN A 71 14.90 -1.04 19.81
CA ASN A 71 15.76 0.13 19.86
C ASN A 71 15.71 1.03 18.61
N ASN A 72 14.66 0.94 17.79
CA ASN A 72 14.38 1.92 16.75
C ASN A 72 13.36 2.95 17.28
N ASN A 73 13.61 4.22 17.02
CA ASN A 73 12.72 5.32 17.33
C ASN A 73 12.72 6.33 16.17
N ASP A 74 11.61 6.40 15.43
CA ASP A 74 11.50 7.25 14.24
C ASP A 74 11.93 8.71 14.49
N SER A 75 11.42 9.33 15.56
CA SER A 75 11.73 10.73 15.88
C SER A 75 13.22 10.95 16.15
N ASN A 76 13.86 10.05 16.90
CA ASN A 76 15.28 10.15 17.23
C ASN A 76 16.18 9.82 16.04
N ASP A 77 15.89 8.72 15.35
CA ASP A 77 16.77 8.14 14.33
C ASP A 77 16.66 8.87 12.99
N THR A 78 15.50 9.46 12.69
CA THR A 78 15.35 10.31 11.50
C THR A 78 16.16 11.59 11.62
N ARG A 79 16.30 12.16 12.82
CA ARG A 79 17.13 13.37 13.05
C ARG A 79 18.61 13.14 12.80
N SER A 80 19.09 11.92 13.03
CA SER A 80 20.45 11.48 12.72
C SER A 80 20.58 10.86 11.33
N ASN A 81 19.55 10.99 10.48
CA ASN A 81 19.49 10.48 9.11
C ASN A 81 19.66 8.94 9.00
N HIS A 82 19.18 8.21 10.01
CA HIS A 82 19.22 6.76 10.07
C HIS A 82 17.84 6.12 10.35
N PRO A 83 16.75 6.50 9.66
CA PRO A 83 15.44 5.88 9.89
C PRO A 83 15.45 4.39 9.51
N SER A 84 14.70 3.60 10.29
CA SER A 84 14.44 2.19 10.02
C SER A 84 13.65 2.00 8.72
N ASN A 85 13.62 0.78 8.17
CA ASN A 85 12.78 0.48 7.01
C ASN A 85 11.28 0.59 7.33
N ILE A 86 10.89 0.34 8.58
CA ILE A 86 9.50 0.50 9.02
C ILE A 86 9.11 1.98 9.06
N ALA A 87 9.98 2.84 9.59
CA ALA A 87 9.78 4.29 9.58
C ALA A 87 9.69 4.83 8.14
N LYS A 88 10.58 4.40 7.25
CA LYS A 88 10.53 4.78 5.82
C LYS A 88 9.22 4.37 5.15
N LEU A 89 8.71 3.18 5.43
CA LEU A 89 7.41 2.72 4.91
C LEU A 89 6.26 3.51 5.51
N TYR A 90 6.31 3.81 6.81
CA TYR A 90 5.33 4.65 7.47
C TYR A 90 5.27 6.03 6.80
N HIS A 91 6.40 6.73 6.65
CA HIS A 91 6.47 8.04 5.98
C HIS A 91 5.93 8.00 4.55
N ALA A 92 6.28 6.97 3.77
CA ALA A 92 5.76 6.79 2.42
C ALA A 92 4.26 6.48 2.36
N SER A 93 3.65 6.06 3.48
CA SER A 93 2.21 5.81 3.60
C SER A 93 1.42 7.03 4.08
N ILE A 94 2.10 8.08 4.58
CA ILE A 94 1.44 9.29 5.09
C ILE A 94 0.79 10.02 3.91
N GLN A 95 -0.53 10.06 3.93
CA GLN A 95 -1.34 10.79 2.95
C GLN A 95 -1.70 12.20 3.42
N ASP A 96 -0.96 12.73 4.38
CA ASP A 96 -1.17 14.08 4.91
C ASP A 96 -0.91 15.14 3.83
N TYR A 97 -1.53 16.30 3.98
CA TYR A 97 -1.42 17.41 3.05
C TYR A 97 0.03 17.85 2.87
N ASP A 98 0.78 17.96 3.98
CA ASP A 98 2.19 18.33 3.96
C ASP A 98 3.08 17.22 3.37
N ALA A 99 2.71 15.95 3.55
CA ALA A 99 3.43 14.84 2.93
C ALA A 99 3.18 14.77 1.41
N LYS A 100 1.98 15.15 0.95
CA LYS A 100 1.60 15.19 -0.47
C LYS A 100 2.19 16.38 -1.22
N SER A 101 2.40 17.52 -0.56
CA SER A 101 2.91 18.75 -1.19
C SER A 101 4.43 18.73 -1.40
N ASN A 102 5.16 17.92 -0.63
CA ASN A 102 6.62 17.78 -0.70
C ASN A 102 7.10 16.59 -1.55
N GLY A 103 6.18 15.88 -2.22
CA GLY A 103 6.45 14.72 -3.08
C GLY A 103 6.77 15.06 -4.53
#